data_AF-A0A0B6B0P4-F1
#
_entry.id   AF-A0A0B6B0P4-F1
#
_cell.length_a   1.000
_cell.length_b   1.000
_cell.length_c   1.000
_cell.angle_alpha   90.00
_cell.angle_beta   90.00
_cell.angle_gamma   90.00
#
_symmetry.space_group_name_H-M   'P 1'
#
loop_
_entity.id
_entity.type
_entity.pdbx_description
1 polymer ?
#
loop_
_entity_poly.entity_id
_entity_poly.type
_entity_poly.pdbx_seq_one_letter_code
_entity_poly.pdbx_strand_id
1 'polypeptide(L)'
;MIKNNQHKYSISAMCKVLKLPRSTYYYEAKERPTEDDVTSAIIDIFHANRRVYGTRKIKYELKKQGKVVSRRRISRIMKEQGLVSIYTVAQFKPRSTEPNESEQKNELNRRFK
;
A
#
# COMPACT_ATOMS: atom_id res chain seq x y z
N MET A 1 -14.90 -30.61 -22.11
CA MET A 1 -14.66 -32.08 -22.15
C MET A 1 -15.29 -32.82 -20.97
N ILE A 2 -14.97 -32.48 -19.71
CA ILE A 2 -15.56 -33.14 -18.51
C ILE A 2 -17.07 -32.87 -18.40
N LYS A 3 -17.50 -31.61 -18.55
CA LYS A 3 -18.92 -31.20 -18.45
C LYS A 3 -19.84 -31.95 -19.44
N ASN A 4 -19.36 -32.20 -20.66
CA ASN A 4 -20.14 -32.89 -21.70
C ASN A 4 -20.33 -34.39 -21.43
N ASN A 5 -19.47 -35.00 -20.63
CA ASN A 5 -19.48 -36.45 -20.36
C ASN A 5 -19.91 -36.82 -18.94
N GLN A 6 -20.43 -35.85 -18.17
CA GLN A 6 -20.86 -36.04 -16.78
C GLN A 6 -21.99 -37.07 -16.61
N HIS A 7 -22.76 -37.33 -17.67
CA HIS A 7 -23.86 -38.31 -17.68
C HIS A 7 -23.37 -39.75 -17.89
N LYS A 8 -22.15 -39.93 -18.41
CA LYS A 8 -21.56 -41.25 -18.69
C LYS A 8 -20.53 -41.69 -17.64
N TYR A 9 -19.80 -40.72 -17.08
CA TYR A 9 -18.69 -41.00 -16.17
C TYR A 9 -18.70 -40.07 -14.98
N SER A 10 -18.14 -40.54 -13.85
CA SER A 10 -17.97 -39.68 -12.69
C SER A 10 -16.92 -38.59 -12.95
N ILE A 11 -17.17 -37.38 -12.46
CA ILE A 11 -16.23 -36.25 -12.55
C ILE A 11 -14.88 -36.62 -11.94
N SER A 12 -14.88 -37.37 -10.82
CA SER A 12 -13.66 -37.82 -10.15
C SER A 12 -12.80 -38.73 -11.04
N ALA A 13 -13.41 -39.66 -11.78
CA ALA A 13 -12.69 -40.54 -12.67
C ALA A 13 -12.12 -39.78 -13.87
N MET A 14 -12.90 -38.89 -14.48
CA MET A 14 -12.45 -38.05 -15.60
C MET A 14 -11.29 -37.13 -15.19
N CYS A 15 -11.38 -36.46 -14.03
CA CYS A 15 -10.27 -35.66 -13.49
C CYS A 15 -9.00 -36.49 -13.27
N LYS A 16 -9.13 -37.72 -12.75
CA LYS A 16 -7.99 -38.62 -12.52
C LYS A 16 -7.30 -39.05 -13.82
N VAL A 17 -8.08 -39.39 -14.85
CA VAL A 17 -7.56 -39.77 -16.18
C VAL A 17 -6.84 -38.59 -16.84
N LEU A 18 -7.41 -37.39 -16.74
CA LEU A 18 -6.84 -36.17 -17.28
C LEU A 18 -5.69 -35.58 -16.43
N LYS A 19 -5.34 -36.23 -15.31
CA LYS A 19 -4.32 -35.75 -14.35
C LYS A 19 -4.61 -34.33 -13.84
N LEU A 20 -5.88 -33.99 -13.68
CA LEU A 20 -6.34 -32.71 -13.13
C LEU A 20 -6.83 -32.88 -11.68
N PRO A 21 -6.48 -31.97 -10.76
CA PRO A 21 -7.12 -31.90 -9.46
C PRO A 21 -8.63 -31.70 -9.60
N ARG A 22 -9.42 -32.39 -8.77
CA ARG A 22 -10.89 -32.25 -8.79
C ARG A 22 -11.34 -30.82 -8.47
N SER A 23 -10.57 -30.09 -7.65
CA SER A 23 -10.81 -28.68 -7.33
C SER A 23 -10.83 -27.79 -8.57
N THR A 24 -9.99 -28.08 -9.56
CA THR A 24 -9.91 -27.31 -10.81
C THR A 24 -11.22 -27.36 -11.60
N TYR A 25 -11.97 -28.47 -11.54
CA TYR A 25 -13.26 -28.58 -12.24
C TYR A 25 -14.35 -27.69 -11.64
N TYR A 26 -14.38 -27.59 -10.31
CA TYR A 26 -15.37 -26.76 -9.61
C TYR A 26 -14.91 -25.32 -9.40
N TYR A 27 -13.66 -25.03 -9.75
CA TYR A 27 -13.13 -23.69 -9.64
C TYR A 27 -13.72 -22.81 -10.74
N GLU A 28 -14.57 -21.87 -10.36
CA GLU A 28 -14.97 -20.76 -11.21
C GLU A 28 -14.10 -19.54 -10.88
N ALA A 29 -13.36 -19.05 -11.87
CA ALA A 29 -12.62 -17.82 -11.71
C ALA A 29 -13.62 -16.67 -11.55
N LYS A 30 -13.69 -16.09 -10.35
CA LYS A 30 -14.42 -14.85 -10.14
C LYS A 30 -13.65 -13.73 -10.82
N GLU A 31 -14.30 -13.05 -11.76
CA GLU A 31 -13.79 -11.78 -12.30
C GLU A 31 -13.65 -10.79 -11.13
N ARG A 32 -12.43 -10.26 -10.98
CA ARG A 32 -12.21 -9.21 -9.99
C ARG A 32 -12.78 -7.92 -10.57
N PRO A 33 -13.58 -7.16 -9.81
CA PRO A 33 -13.99 -5.83 -10.26
C PRO A 33 -12.72 -5.00 -10.52
N THR A 34 -12.72 -4.27 -11.63
CA THR A 34 -11.62 -3.46 -12.12
C THR A 34 -11.12 -2.54 -10.99
N GLU A 35 -9.85 -2.70 -10.58
CA GLU A 35 -9.29 -1.91 -9.48
C GLU A 35 -9.05 -0.43 -9.85
N ASP A 36 -9.19 -0.07 -11.13
CA ASP A 36 -8.75 1.20 -11.72
C ASP A 36 -9.48 2.44 -11.19
N ASP A 37 -10.75 2.32 -10.80
CA ASP A 37 -11.57 3.44 -10.32
C ASP A 37 -11.11 3.97 -8.95
N VAL A 38 -10.44 3.15 -8.15
CA VAL A 38 -9.90 3.59 -6.85
C VAL A 38 -8.53 4.24 -7.02
N THR A 39 -7.72 3.72 -7.93
CA THR A 39 -6.36 4.19 -8.20
C THR A 39 -6.37 5.61 -8.75
N SER A 40 -7.21 5.85 -9.77
CA SER A 40 -7.43 7.17 -10.37
C SER A 40 -7.91 8.19 -9.33
N ALA A 41 -8.95 7.86 -8.56
CA ALA A 41 -9.48 8.73 -7.52
C ALA A 41 -8.44 9.11 -6.45
N ILE A 42 -7.54 8.17 -6.07
CA ILE A 42 -6.46 8.46 -5.12
C ILE A 42 -5.46 9.47 -5.70
N ILE A 43 -5.08 9.29 -6.97
CA ILE A 43 -4.16 10.20 -7.68
C ILE A 43 -4.79 11.60 -7.76
N ASP A 44 -6.04 11.69 -8.17
CA ASP A 44 -6.76 12.97 -8.30
C ASP A 44 -6.85 13.71 -6.96
N ILE A 45 -7.28 13.01 -5.89
CA ILE A 45 -7.34 13.59 -4.54
C ILE A 45 -5.95 14.08 -4.08
N PHE A 46 -4.91 13.30 -4.37
CA PHE A 46 -3.55 13.63 -3.97
C PHE A 46 -3.03 14.89 -4.67
N HIS A 47 -3.26 15.02 -5.99
CA HIS A 47 -2.85 16.18 -6.77
C HIS A 47 -3.71 17.42 -6.48
N ALA A 48 -5.02 17.27 -6.33
CA ALA A 48 -5.93 18.34 -5.95
C ALA A 48 -5.53 18.99 -4.61
N ASN A 49 -5.00 18.19 -3.68
CA ASN A 49 -4.55 18.67 -2.37
C ASN A 49 -3.05 19.03 -2.34
N ARG A 50 -2.46 19.41 -3.49
CA ARG A 50 -1.06 19.85 -3.60
C ARG A 50 -0.07 18.86 -2.98
N ARG A 51 -0.33 17.55 -3.09
CA ARG A 51 0.51 16.46 -2.53
C ARG A 51 0.62 16.48 -1.00
N VAL A 52 -0.28 17.18 -0.31
CA VAL A 52 -0.27 17.29 1.15
C VAL A 52 -0.88 16.04 1.80
N TYR A 53 -1.89 15.45 1.16
CA TYR A 53 -2.71 14.42 1.81
C TYR A 53 -1.99 13.07 1.83
N GLY A 54 -1.91 12.47 3.01
CA GLY A 54 -1.48 11.08 3.20
C GLY A 54 -2.66 10.11 3.29
N THR A 55 -2.36 8.83 3.53
CA THR A 55 -3.33 7.72 3.56
C THR A 55 -4.57 7.98 4.45
N ARG A 56 -4.43 8.68 5.57
CA ARG A 56 -5.54 9.01 6.49
C ARG A 56 -6.53 10.01 5.88
N LYS A 57 -6.02 11.10 5.31
CA LYS A 57 -6.86 12.15 4.70
C LYS A 57 -7.49 11.66 3.40
N ILE A 58 -6.74 10.93 2.58
CA ILE A 58 -7.26 10.32 1.35
C ILE A 58 -8.42 9.36 1.65
N LYS A 59 -8.33 8.55 2.73
CA LYS A 59 -9.43 7.69 3.14
C LYS A 59 -10.72 8.47 3.46
N TYR A 60 -10.58 9.63 4.09
CA TYR A 60 -11.72 10.48 4.43
C TYR A 60 -12.36 11.09 3.18
N GLU A 61 -11.55 11.59 2.25
CA GLU A 61 -12.04 12.11 0.96
C GLU A 61 -12.71 11.02 0.11
N LEU A 62 -12.13 9.83 0.03
CA LEU A 62 -12.76 8.68 -0.64
C LEU A 62 -14.11 8.32 0.00
N LYS A 63 -14.21 8.37 1.34
CA LYS A 63 -15.47 8.11 2.04
C LYS A 63 -16.54 9.17 1.68
N LYS A 64 -16.17 10.44 1.50
CA LYS A 64 -17.10 11.49 1.03
C LYS A 64 -17.62 11.20 -0.38
N GLN A 65 -16.80 10.60 -1.23
CA GLN A 65 -17.18 10.17 -2.58
C GLN A 65 -17.94 8.83 -2.60
N GLY A 66 -18.33 8.29 -1.44
CA GLY A 66 -19.03 7.01 -1.33
C GLY A 66 -18.12 5.78 -1.48
N LYS A 67 -16.81 5.96 -1.68
CA LYS A 67 -15.83 4.87 -1.86
C LYS A 67 -15.24 4.44 -0.52
N VAL A 68 -15.66 3.28 -0.01
CA VAL A 68 -15.12 2.71 1.23
C VAL A 68 -13.89 1.85 0.94
N VAL A 69 -12.70 2.41 1.17
CA VAL A 69 -11.43 1.73 0.92
C VAL A 69 -10.61 1.62 2.20
N SER A 70 -9.94 0.47 2.39
CA SER A 70 -9.07 0.24 3.55
C SER A 70 -7.82 1.12 3.48
N ARG A 71 -7.32 1.56 4.65
CA ARG A 71 -6.09 2.37 4.71
C ARG A 71 -4.88 1.60 4.15
N ARG A 72 -4.85 0.28 4.31
CA ARG A 72 -3.80 -0.61 3.76
C ARG A 72 -3.81 -0.62 2.24
N ARG A 73 -4.99 -0.72 1.60
CA ARG A 73 -5.13 -0.67 0.14
C ARG A 73 -4.69 0.68 -0.41
N ILE A 74 -5.11 1.78 0.22
CA ILE A 74 -4.67 3.14 -0.15
C ILE A 74 -3.14 3.26 -0.03
N SER A 75 -2.55 2.77 1.07
CA SER A 75 -1.09 2.82 1.27
C SER A 75 -0.32 2.04 0.22
N ARG A 76 -0.83 0.88 -0.21
CA ARG A 76 -0.23 0.07 -1.28
C ARG A 76 -0.27 0.83 -2.60
N ILE A 77 -1.44 1.37 -2.96
CA ILE A 77 -1.61 2.16 -4.19
C ILE A 77 -0.69 3.39 -4.19
N MET A 78 -0.65 4.14 -3.08
CA MET A 78 0.25 5.29 -2.96
C MET A 78 1.71 4.88 -3.16
N LYS A 79 2.13 3.72 -2.63
CA LYS A 79 3.50 3.21 -2.80
C LYS A 79 3.78 2.78 -4.24
N GLU A 80 2.85 2.05 -4.87
CA GLU A 80 2.96 1.60 -6.27
C GLU A 80 3.01 2.78 -7.24
N GLN A 81 2.29 3.86 -6.94
CA GLN A 81 2.23 5.08 -7.74
C GLN A 81 3.25 6.16 -7.33
N GLY A 82 4.15 5.87 -6.37
CA GLY A 82 5.17 6.82 -5.92
C GLY A 82 4.63 8.09 -5.23
N LEU A 83 3.39 8.06 -4.71
CA LEU A 83 2.75 9.20 -4.07
C LEU A 83 3.24 9.35 -2.63
N VAL A 84 4.04 10.39 -2.36
CA VAL A 84 4.57 10.69 -1.03
C VAL A 84 4.07 12.05 -0.56
N SER A 85 3.43 12.08 0.61
CA SER A 85 2.97 13.32 1.22
C SER A 85 4.14 14.20 1.62
N ILE A 86 4.06 15.50 1.34
CA ILE A 86 5.09 16.50 1.66
C ILE A 86 5.46 16.47 3.16
N TYR A 87 4.50 16.24 4.06
CA TYR A 87 4.75 16.18 5.51
C TYR A 87 5.55 14.96 5.96
N THR A 88 5.68 13.94 5.10
CA THR A 88 6.43 12.72 5.44
C THR A 88 7.92 12.91 5.20
N VAL A 89 8.31 13.91 4.40
CA VAL A 89 9.71 14.20 4.12
C VAL A 89 10.29 15.00 5.28
N ALA A 90 11.29 14.45 5.97
CA ALA A 90 12.01 15.16 7.01
C ALA A 90 12.71 16.39 6.41
N GLN A 91 12.40 17.58 6.95
CA GLN A 91 12.95 18.85 6.44
C GLN A 91 14.22 19.28 7.16
N PHE A 92 14.64 18.57 8.21
CA PHE A 92 15.83 18.92 8.97
C PHE A 92 17.09 18.68 8.12
N LYS A 93 17.79 19.78 7.82
CA LYS A 93 19.11 19.75 7.20
C LYS A 93 20.13 20.06 8.29
N PRO A 94 20.93 19.08 8.75
CA PRO A 94 21.95 19.34 9.74
C PRO A 94 22.94 20.36 9.16
N ARG A 95 23.08 21.51 9.81
CA ARG A 95 24.21 22.41 9.59
C ARG A 95 25.28 22.03 10.59
N SER A 96 26.44 21.64 10.09
CA SER A 96 27.63 21.56 10.94
C SER A 96 27.91 22.98 11.42
N THR A 97 27.79 23.20 12.72
CA THR A 97 28.35 24.39 13.38
C THR A 97 29.72 23.96 13.87
N GLU A 98 30.73 24.83 13.77
CA GLU A 98 32.05 24.51 14.32
C GLU A 98 31.93 24.22 15.83
N PRO A 99 32.67 23.23 16.36
CA PRO A 99 32.73 22.99 17.79
C PRO A 99 33.07 24.28 18.54
N ASN A 100 32.39 24.53 19.64
CA ASN A 100 32.74 25.67 20.48
C ASN A 100 34.03 25.38 21.24
N GLU A 101 35.16 25.70 20.63
CA GLU A 101 36.51 25.59 21.21
C GLU A 101 36.88 26.80 22.08
N SER A 102 35.91 27.61 22.49
CA SER A 102 36.18 28.72 23.41
C SER A 102 36.81 28.19 24.70
N GLU A 103 38.00 28.70 25.05
CA GLU A 103 38.60 28.41 26.35
C GLU A 103 37.72 29.00 27.46
N GLN A 104 36.94 28.15 28.12
CA GLN A 104 36.13 28.52 29.27
C GLN A 104 36.91 28.31 30.55
N LYS A 105 36.97 29.35 31.39
CA LYS A 105 37.61 29.26 32.70
C LYS A 105 36.79 28.37 33.64
N ASN A 106 37.48 27.45 34.32
CA ASN A 106 36.88 26.59 35.33
C ASN A 106 36.79 27.32 36.68
N GLU A 107 35.93 28.34 36.77
CA GLU A 107 35.79 29.20 37.95
C GLU A 107 35.38 28.42 39.21
N LEU A 108 34.73 27.26 39.04
CA LEU A 108 34.24 26.40 40.11
C LEU A 108 35.19 25.26 40.48
N ASN A 109 36.40 25.22 39.91
CA ASN A 109 37.43 24.19 40.15
C ASN A 109 36.88 22.75 40.05
N ARG A 110 35.97 22.51 39.10
CA ARG A 110 35.35 21.20 38.91
C ARG A 110 36.32 20.26 38.20
N ARG A 111 36.46 19.03 38.69
CA ARG A 111 37.27 17.99 38.03
C ARG A 111 36.41 17.31 36.96
N PHE A 112 36.60 17.71 35.70
CA PHE A 112 36.05 16.98 34.57
C PHE A 112 37.05 15.88 34.17
N LYS A 113 36.58 14.64 34.06
CA LYS A 113 37.35 13.48 33.57
C LYS A 113 37.00 13.21 32.11
#